data_AF-A0A418GKW6-F1
#
_entry.id   AF-A0A418GKW6-F1
#
_cell.length_a   1.000
_cell.length_b   1.000
_cell.length_c   1.000
_cell.angle_alpha   90.00
_cell.angle_beta   90.00
_cell.angle_gamma   90.00
#
_symmetry.space_group_name_H-M   'P 1'
#
loop_
_entity.id
_entity.type
_entity.pdbx_description
1 polymer ?
#
loop_
_entity_poly.entity_id
_entity_poly.type
_entity_poly.pdbx_seq_one_letter_code
_entity_poly.pdbx_strand_id
1 'polypeptide(L)'
;GCQVAICSPWGCPVPEGETGELVIYGASVTQGYIDAPQQTAAAYLKDTNGVMIGYRSGDIGYAIAPNTLVYQGRKDDQVKINGYRIELCEIEQALLSAPQVESAAVAVIDDVQGQHSGLLACVTPSSVDV
;
A
#
# COMPACT_ATOMS: atom_id res chain seq x y z
N GLY A 1 -4.82 -18.81 -13.90
CA GLY A 1 -3.47 -18.69 -13.31
C GLY A 1 -3.26 -17.27 -12.84
N CYS A 2 -2.52 -17.08 -11.75
CA CYS A 2 -2.06 -15.77 -11.29
C CYS A 2 -0.84 -15.36 -12.12
N GLN A 3 -0.80 -14.12 -12.57
CA GLN A 3 0.34 -13.52 -13.27
C GLN A 3 0.73 -12.23 -12.56
N VAL A 4 2.02 -11.90 -12.56
CA VAL A 4 2.53 -10.65 -11.98
C VAL A 4 3.50 -9.99 -12.93
N ALA A 5 3.50 -8.65 -12.96
CA ALA A 5 4.47 -7.86 -13.69
C ALA A 5 4.78 -6.56 -12.94
N ILE A 6 5.97 -6.03 -13.18
CA ILE A 6 6.32 -4.67 -12.78
C ILE A 6 5.84 -3.75 -13.90
N CYS A 7 5.03 -2.75 -13.54
CA CYS A 7 4.34 -1.89 -14.49
C CYS A 7 4.59 -0.41 -14.20
N SER A 8 4.54 0.37 -15.27
CA SER A 8 4.55 1.83 -15.23
C SER A 8 3.27 2.39 -14.59
N PRO A 9 3.21 3.70 -14.27
CA PRO A 9 1.99 4.36 -13.82
C PRO A 9 0.80 4.20 -14.77
N TRP A 10 1.02 3.88 -16.05
CA TRP A 10 -0.04 3.64 -17.03
C TRP A 10 -0.54 2.18 -17.06
N GLY A 11 0.04 1.29 -16.26
CA GLY A 11 -0.38 -0.11 -16.16
C GLY A 11 0.22 -1.04 -17.21
N CYS A 12 1.19 -0.56 -18.00
CA CYS A 12 1.95 -1.36 -18.95
C CYS A 12 3.23 -1.93 -18.30
N PRO A 13 3.58 -3.21 -18.56
CA PRO A 13 4.83 -3.80 -18.09
C PRO A 13 6.06 -2.99 -18.53
N VAL A 14 7.05 -2.89 -17.65
CA VAL A 14 8.35 -2.26 -17.93
C VAL A 14 9.45 -3.31 -18.16
N PRO A 15 10.53 -2.96 -18.86
CA PRO A 15 11.72 -3.83 -19.01
C PRO A 15 12.32 -4.30 -17.69
N GLU A 16 13.09 -5.41 -17.74
CA GLU A 16 13.88 -5.86 -16.60
C GLU A 16 14.87 -4.78 -16.14
N GLY A 17 15.02 -4.65 -14.81
CA GLY A 17 15.84 -3.61 -14.18
C GLY A 17 15.15 -2.25 -14.01
N GLU A 18 14.02 -2.00 -14.68
CA GLU A 18 13.26 -0.76 -14.49
C GLU A 18 12.34 -0.84 -13.26
N THR A 19 12.39 0.20 -12.44
CA THR A 19 11.50 0.35 -11.28
C THR A 19 10.08 0.66 -11.72
N GLY A 20 9.13 -0.04 -11.13
CA GLY A 20 7.71 0.22 -11.29
C GLY A 20 6.89 -0.36 -10.14
N GLU A 21 5.58 -0.39 -10.33
CA GLU A 21 4.64 -0.97 -9.37
C GLU A 21 4.34 -2.42 -9.74
N LEU A 22 4.32 -3.32 -8.76
CA LEU A 22 3.88 -4.70 -8.92
C LEU A 22 2.37 -4.75 -9.14
N VAL A 23 1.96 -5.26 -10.31
CA VAL A 23 0.57 -5.46 -10.69
C VAL A 23 0.27 -6.94 -10.82
N ILE A 24 -0.84 -7.36 -10.23
CA ILE A 24 -1.35 -8.74 -10.25
C ILE A 24 -2.43 -8.84 -11.32
N TYR A 25 -2.34 -9.86 -12.17
CA TYR A 25 -3.26 -10.12 -13.27
C TYR A 25 -3.88 -11.52 -13.18
N GLY A 26 -4.93 -11.73 -13.96
CA GLY A 26 -5.55 -13.04 -14.18
C GLY A 26 -6.65 -13.36 -13.17
N ALA A 27 -6.92 -14.65 -12.98
CA ALA A 27 -8.09 -15.13 -12.22
C ALA A 27 -8.09 -14.77 -10.72
N SER A 28 -6.98 -14.24 -10.21
CA SER A 28 -6.82 -13.80 -8.83
C SER A 28 -7.27 -12.35 -8.60
N VAL A 29 -7.59 -11.61 -9.67
CA VAL A 29 -8.10 -10.24 -9.58
C VAL A 29 -9.56 -10.27 -9.15
N THR A 30 -9.87 -9.53 -8.08
CA THR A 30 -11.22 -9.44 -7.52
C THR A 30 -12.03 -8.32 -8.20
N GLN A 31 -13.30 -8.16 -7.79
CA GLN A 31 -14.20 -7.16 -8.38
C GLN A 31 -13.96 -5.72 -7.87
N GLY A 32 -13.10 -5.55 -6.86
CA GLY A 32 -12.90 -4.27 -6.18
C GLY A 32 -13.15 -4.34 -4.68
N TYR A 33 -13.29 -3.16 -4.08
CA TYR A 33 -13.61 -2.97 -2.68
C TYR A 33 -15.12 -2.72 -2.49
N ILE A 34 -15.70 -3.33 -1.46
CA ILE A 34 -17.11 -3.15 -1.10
C ILE A 34 -17.34 -1.68 -0.72
N ASP A 35 -18.38 -1.06 -1.30
CA ASP A 35 -18.79 0.33 -1.06
C ASP A 35 -17.71 1.41 -1.23
N ALA A 36 -16.61 1.09 -1.93
CA ALA A 36 -15.48 2.00 -2.14
C ALA A 36 -15.11 2.13 -3.62
N PRO A 37 -15.96 2.78 -4.44
CA PRO A 37 -15.77 2.88 -5.89
C PRO A 37 -14.52 3.69 -6.28
N GLN A 38 -14.17 4.72 -5.51
CA GLN A 38 -12.98 5.55 -5.77
C GLN A 38 -11.69 4.77 -5.52
N GLN A 39 -11.60 4.05 -4.39
CA GLN A 39 -10.46 3.18 -4.09
C GLN A 39 -10.35 2.05 -5.13
N THR A 40 -11.48 1.49 -5.55
CA THR A 40 -11.52 0.48 -6.60
C THR A 40 -10.99 1.04 -7.92
N ALA A 41 -11.40 2.24 -8.33
CA ALA A 41 -10.90 2.87 -9.55
C ALA A 41 -9.40 3.19 -9.49
N ALA A 42 -8.87 3.53 -8.31
CA ALA A 42 -7.45 3.82 -8.13
C ALA A 42 -6.57 2.56 -8.13
N ALA A 43 -7.08 1.44 -7.58
CA ALA A 43 -6.31 0.21 -7.43
C ALA A 43 -6.45 -0.78 -8.58
N TYR A 44 -7.53 -0.72 -9.38
CA TYR A 44 -7.81 -1.74 -10.39
C TYR A 44 -7.66 -1.20 -11.82
N LEU A 45 -6.98 -1.98 -12.65
CA LEU A 45 -6.89 -1.77 -14.10
C LEU A 45 -8.08 -2.43 -14.79
N LYS A 46 -8.70 -1.69 -15.71
CA LYS A 46 -9.83 -2.17 -16.51
C LYS A 46 -9.45 -2.33 -17.97
N ASP A 47 -10.02 -3.33 -18.62
CA ASP A 47 -10.02 -3.39 -20.08
C ASP A 47 -11.05 -2.42 -20.69
N THR A 48 -11.14 -2.40 -22.02
CA THR A 48 -12.08 -1.54 -22.76
C THR A 48 -13.56 -1.88 -22.50
N ASN A 49 -13.85 -3.07 -21.97
CA ASN A 49 -15.19 -3.51 -21.61
C ASN A 49 -15.52 -3.23 -20.13
N GLY A 50 -14.58 -2.64 -19.38
CA GLY A 50 -14.73 -2.33 -17.96
C GLY A 50 -14.48 -3.51 -17.02
N VAL A 51 -13.97 -4.64 -17.53
CA VAL A 51 -13.63 -5.82 -16.74
C VAL A 51 -12.32 -5.54 -15.99
N MET A 52 -12.27 -5.89 -14.69
CA MET A 52 -11.04 -5.79 -13.91
C MET A 52 -10.04 -6.83 -14.39
N ILE A 53 -8.94 -6.37 -14.96
CA ILE A 53 -7.89 -7.24 -15.51
C ILE A 53 -6.61 -7.24 -14.67
N GLY A 54 -6.43 -6.21 -13.83
CA GLY A 54 -5.24 -6.08 -13.01
C GLY A 54 -5.52 -5.38 -11.69
N TYR A 55 -4.73 -5.70 -10.68
CA TYR A 55 -4.75 -5.10 -9.35
C TYR A 55 -3.36 -4.54 -9.02
N ARG A 56 -3.30 -3.24 -8.77
CA ARG A 56 -2.12 -2.51 -8.32
C ARG A 56 -1.90 -2.81 -6.84
N SER A 57 -0.83 -3.54 -6.54
CA SER A 57 -0.57 -3.98 -5.17
C SER A 57 -0.16 -2.83 -4.24
N GLY A 58 0.44 -1.76 -4.77
CA GLY A 58 1.15 -0.72 -4.02
C GLY A 58 2.61 -1.03 -3.72
N ASP A 59 3.09 -2.25 -4.05
CA ASP A 59 4.48 -2.65 -3.85
C ASP A 59 5.34 -2.15 -5.02
N ILE A 60 6.47 -1.51 -4.72
CA ILE A 60 7.44 -0.97 -5.69
C ILE A 60 8.63 -1.92 -5.81
N GLY A 61 9.10 -2.11 -7.03
CA GLY A 61 10.23 -3.00 -7.30
C GLY A 61 10.64 -3.02 -8.77
N TYR A 62 11.52 -3.93 -9.11
CA TYR A 62 11.95 -4.20 -10.49
C TYR A 62 12.11 -5.70 -10.73
N ALA A 63 11.93 -6.15 -11.96
CA ALA A 63 12.17 -7.53 -12.34
C ALA A 63 13.66 -7.75 -12.63
N ILE A 64 14.20 -8.90 -12.22
CA ILE A 64 15.59 -9.30 -12.52
C ILE A 64 15.68 -10.53 -13.42
N ALA A 65 14.58 -11.28 -13.54
CA ALA A 65 14.41 -12.42 -14.41
C ALA A 65 12.92 -12.79 -14.47
N PRO A 66 12.49 -13.69 -15.37
CA PRO A 66 11.13 -14.23 -15.34
C PRO A 66 10.75 -14.74 -13.94
N ASN A 67 9.60 -14.29 -13.43
CA ASN A 67 9.07 -14.61 -12.10
C ASN A 67 9.98 -14.24 -10.91
N THR A 68 11.01 -13.43 -11.12
CA THR A 68 11.95 -13.01 -10.07
C THR A 68 11.99 -11.48 -10.00
N LEU A 69 11.65 -10.94 -8.84
CA LEU A 69 11.52 -9.50 -8.61
C LEU A 69 12.24 -9.07 -7.34
N VAL A 70 12.75 -7.85 -7.35
CA VAL A 70 13.32 -7.18 -6.18
C VAL A 70 12.29 -6.22 -5.64
N TYR A 71 11.93 -6.41 -4.37
CA TYR A 71 11.07 -5.49 -3.63
C TYR A 71 11.90 -4.30 -3.11
N GLN A 72 11.42 -3.09 -3.33
CA GLN A 72 12.06 -1.85 -2.89
C GLN A 72 11.25 -1.10 -1.82
N GLY A 73 9.97 -1.41 -1.65
CA GLY A 73 9.13 -0.74 -0.65
C GLY A 73 7.68 -0.62 -1.09
N ARG A 74 6.96 0.27 -0.41
CA ARG A 74 5.57 0.62 -0.68
C ARG A 74 5.52 2.01 -1.30
N LYS A 75 4.53 2.24 -2.17
CA LYS A 75 4.26 3.56 -2.73
C LYS A 75 3.47 4.48 -1.79
N ASP A 76 2.90 3.89 -0.74
CA ASP A 76 2.01 4.52 0.22
C ASP A 76 2.47 4.18 1.65
N ASP A 77 1.77 4.75 2.64
CA ASP A 77 2.09 4.62 4.06
C ASP A 77 1.68 3.27 4.67
N GLN A 78 1.22 2.33 3.84
CA GLN A 78 0.93 1.00 4.33
C GLN A 78 2.23 0.27 4.66
N VAL A 79 2.29 -0.35 5.83
CA VAL A 79 3.51 -1.03 6.29
C VAL A 79 3.25 -2.49 6.65
N LYS A 80 4.32 -3.29 6.61
CA LYS A 80 4.31 -4.66 7.10
C LYS A 80 5.18 -4.76 8.34
N ILE A 81 4.57 -5.10 9.48
CA ILE A 81 5.27 -5.33 10.74
C ILE A 81 4.92 -6.74 11.22
N ASN A 82 5.91 -7.60 11.42
CA ASN A 82 5.71 -8.98 11.89
C ASN A 82 4.65 -9.79 11.09
N GLY A 83 4.55 -9.54 9.78
CA GLY A 83 3.59 -10.21 8.90
C GLY A 83 2.18 -9.58 8.86
N TYR A 84 1.92 -8.54 9.65
CA TYR A 84 0.67 -7.79 9.64
C TYR A 84 0.74 -6.63 8.65
N ARG A 85 -0.28 -6.51 7.79
CA ARG A 85 -0.51 -5.38 6.89
C ARG A 85 -1.25 -4.31 7.67
N ILE A 86 -0.58 -3.19 7.95
CA ILE A 86 -1.09 -2.12 8.82
C ILE A 86 -1.27 -0.86 7.98
N GLU A 87 -2.46 -0.25 8.04
CA GLU A 87 -2.74 1.06 7.49
C GLU A 87 -2.50 2.12 8.59
N LEU A 88 -1.45 2.93 8.48
CA LEU A 88 -1.12 3.91 9.52
C LEU A 88 -2.26 4.92 9.74
N CYS A 89 -2.93 5.32 8.66
CA CYS A 89 -4.06 6.24 8.70
C CYS A 89 -5.24 5.69 9.52
N GLU A 90 -5.46 4.38 9.58
CA GLU A 90 -6.52 3.78 10.40
C GLU A 90 -6.23 3.98 11.88
N ILE A 91 -4.96 3.84 12.29
CA ILE A 91 -4.52 4.08 13.66
C ILE A 91 -4.63 5.56 14.00
N GLU A 92 -4.23 6.45 13.09
CA GLU A 92 -4.41 7.90 13.26
C GLU A 92 -5.87 8.29 13.46
N GLN A 93 -6.79 7.76 12.64
CA GLN A 93 -8.22 8.00 12.79
C GLN A 93 -8.77 7.43 14.10
N ALA A 94 -8.30 6.25 14.51
CA ALA A 94 -8.67 5.67 15.80
C ALA A 94 -8.20 6.56 16.97
N LEU A 95 -6.98 7.12 16.91
CA LEU A 95 -6.46 8.06 17.91
C LEU A 95 -7.27 9.36 17.94
N LEU A 96 -7.59 9.93 16.76
CA LEU A 96 -8.42 11.13 16.61
C LEU A 96 -9.85 10.94 17.12
N SER A 97 -10.34 9.71 17.23
CA SER A 97 -11.66 9.44 17.82
C SER A 97 -11.71 9.65 19.34
N ALA A 98 -10.55 9.74 20.01
CA ALA A 98 -10.46 10.03 21.42
C ALA A 98 -10.70 11.53 21.69
N PRO A 99 -11.63 11.92 22.59
CA PRO A 99 -11.99 13.32 22.79
C PRO A 99 -10.83 14.25 23.21
N GLN A 100 -9.80 13.69 23.84
CA GLN A 100 -8.65 14.43 24.33
C GLN A 100 -7.57 14.67 23.26
N VAL A 101 -7.72 14.13 22.04
CA VAL A 101 -6.73 14.21 20.97
C VAL A 101 -7.17 15.23 19.92
N GLU A 102 -6.35 16.25 19.67
CA GLU A 102 -6.58 17.24 18.61
C GLU A 102 -5.94 16.82 17.28
N SER A 103 -4.72 16.28 17.35
CA SER A 103 -4.01 15.77 16.19
C SER A 103 -3.28 14.47 16.54
N ALA A 104 -3.13 13.60 15.55
CA ALA A 104 -2.41 12.34 15.67
C ALA A 104 -1.58 12.10 14.40
N ALA A 105 -0.37 11.58 14.59
CA ALA A 105 0.48 11.07 13.51
C ALA A 105 1.08 9.73 13.96
N VAL A 106 1.11 8.74 13.07
CA VAL A 106 1.68 7.43 13.34
C VAL A 106 2.82 7.17 12.36
N ALA A 107 3.98 6.78 12.90
CA ALA A 107 5.16 6.45 12.13
C ALA A 107 5.67 5.05 12.48
N VAL A 108 6.48 4.48 11.58
CA VAL A 108 7.15 3.20 11.84
C VAL A 108 8.49 3.42 12.52
N ILE A 109 8.85 2.51 13.41
CA ILE A 109 10.17 2.43 14.02
C ILE A 109 10.90 1.25 13.39
N ASP A 110 12.09 1.52 12.85
CA ASP A 110 12.95 0.48 12.29
C ASP A 110 13.94 -0.06 13.35
N ASP A 111 14.31 -1.32 13.21
CA ASP A 111 15.40 -1.91 13.98
C ASP A 111 16.78 -1.50 13.43
N VAL A 112 17.84 -2.03 14.04
CA VAL A 112 19.23 -1.75 13.62
C VAL A 112 19.57 -2.25 12.21
N GLN A 113 18.72 -3.10 11.61
CA GLN A 113 18.85 -3.60 10.24
C GLN A 113 17.96 -2.84 9.24
N GLY A 114 17.24 -1.81 9.70
CA GLY A 114 16.31 -1.05 8.87
C GLY A 114 14.98 -1.77 8.60
N GLN A 115 14.63 -2.79 9.40
CA GLN A 115 13.36 -3.49 9.29
C GLN A 115 12.31 -2.88 10.22
N HIS A 116 11.11 -2.71 9.71
CA HIS A 116 9.96 -2.24 10.48
C HIS A 116 9.70 -3.13 11.70
N SER A 117 9.94 -2.59 12.90
CA SER A 117 9.94 -3.34 14.17
C SER A 117 8.80 -2.93 15.11
N GLY A 118 8.22 -1.75 14.91
CA GLY A 118 7.15 -1.23 15.75
C GLY A 118 6.54 0.05 15.20
N LEU A 119 5.61 0.63 15.97
CA LEU A 119 4.94 1.89 15.64
C LEU A 119 5.18 2.92 16.75
N LEU A 120 5.35 4.18 16.35
CA LEU A 120 5.36 5.36 17.21
C LEU A 120 4.11 6.18 16.92
N ALA A 121 3.33 6.51 17.93
CA ALA A 121 2.21 7.43 17.82
C ALA A 121 2.53 8.74 18.55
N CYS A 122 2.41 9.87 17.85
CA CYS A 122 2.51 11.21 18.41
C CYS A 122 1.11 11.85 18.41
N VAL A 123 0.70 12.44 19.53
CA VAL A 123 -0.61 13.09 19.69
C VAL A 123 -0.47 14.48 20.32
N THR A 124 -1.35 15.40 19.95
CA THR A 124 -1.51 16.69 20.65
C THR A 124 -2.83 16.71 21.42
N PRO A 125 -2.87 17.30 22.63
CA PRO A 125 -4.08 17.38 23.42
C PRO A 125 -5.04 18.46 22.89
N SER A 126 -6.36 18.22 22.96
CA SER A 126 -7.41 19.19 22.57
C SER A 126 -7.60 20.35 23.55
N SER A 127 -6.97 20.28 24.72
CA SER A 127 -6.77 21.41 25.62
C SER A 127 -5.48 21.20 26.40
N VAL A 128 -4.62 22.21 26.43
CA VAL A 128 -3.54 22.26 27.43
C VAL A 128 -4.19 22.85 28.68
N ASP A 129 -4.31 22.07 29.76
CA ASP A 129 -4.58 22.67 31.07
C ASP A 129 -3.40 23.62 31.38
N VAL A 130 -3.63 24.93 31.32
CA VAL A 130 -2.69 26.00 31.70
C VAL A 130 -3.03 26.53 33.08
#